data_AF-A0AAE0MX33-F1
#
_entry.id   AF-A0AAE0MX33-F1
#
_cell.length_a   1.000
_cell.length_b   1.000
_cell.length_c   1.000
_cell.angle_alpha   90.00
_cell.angle_beta   90.00
_cell.angle_gamma   90.00
#
_symmetry.space_group_name_H-M   'P 1'
#
loop_
_entity.id
_entity.type
_entity.pdbx_description
1 polymer ?
#
loop_
_entity_poly.entity_id
_entity_poly.type
_entity_poly.pdbx_seq_one_letter_code
_entity_poly.pdbx_strand_id
1 'polypeptide(L)'
;MNVSNDIRELLYAEDQQDLERQRKRRAPPAACPPISITNVLPPKPSSSYPAVPATGSAELVASRPVTPLQIPEPLDTAVERYTSWLCSRFRSVAIQLEYQKAGNLTLAERFDLELVYKQ
;
A
#
# COMPACT_ATOMS: atom_id res chain seq x y z
N MET A 1 -13.10 30.44 7.77
CA MET A 1 -13.65 30.16 6.42
C MET A 1 -14.90 29.31 6.62
N ASN A 2 -16.07 29.82 6.19
CA ASN A 2 -17.31 29.05 6.26
C ASN A 2 -17.40 28.17 5.01
N VAL A 3 -17.56 26.86 5.20
CA VAL A 3 -17.82 25.93 4.10
C VAL A 3 -19.22 26.22 3.56
N SER A 4 -19.33 26.47 2.26
CA SER A 4 -20.62 26.71 1.59
C SER A 4 -21.56 25.53 1.79
N ASN A 5 -22.86 25.83 1.96
CA ASN A 5 -23.87 24.84 2.31
C ASN A 5 -23.95 23.71 1.27
N ASP A 6 -23.76 24.05 0.00
CA ASP A 6 -23.80 23.11 -1.14
C ASP A 6 -22.71 22.04 -1.04
N ILE A 7 -21.51 22.39 -0.53
CA ILE A 7 -20.41 21.46 -0.36
C ILE A 7 -20.72 20.48 0.78
N ARG A 8 -21.40 20.96 1.84
CA ARG A 8 -21.82 20.10 2.95
C ARG A 8 -22.86 19.09 2.50
N GLU A 9 -23.83 19.54 1.71
CA GLU A 9 -24.89 18.67 1.18
C GLU A 9 -24.33 17.57 0.28
N LEU A 10 -23.38 17.92 -0.60
CA LEU A 10 -22.66 16.93 -1.42
C LEU A 10 -21.93 15.89 -0.57
N LEU A 11 -21.24 16.32 0.49
CA LEU A 11 -20.50 15.42 1.38
C LEU A 11 -21.45 14.46 2.12
N TYR A 12 -22.60 14.96 2.59
CA TYR A 12 -23.60 14.12 3.25
C TYR A 12 -24.26 13.11 2.29
N ALA A 13 -24.49 13.49 1.03
CA ALA A 13 -25.04 12.60 0.02
C ALA A 13 -24.08 11.45 -0.33
N GLU A 14 -22.78 11.75 -0.43
CA GLU A 14 -21.75 10.74 -0.69
C GLU A 14 -21.62 9.75 0.47
N ASP A 15 -21.61 10.22 1.71
CA ASP A 15 -21.52 9.39 2.91
C ASP A 15 -22.71 8.40 3.03
N GLN A 16 -23.92 8.85 2.69
CA GLN A 16 -25.11 7.98 2.64
C GLN A 16 -24.97 6.88 1.59
N GLN A 17 -24.47 7.21 0.40
CA GLN A 17 -24.31 6.23 -0.67
C GLN A 17 -23.31 5.13 -0.30
N ASP A 18 -22.23 5.49 0.38
CA ASP A 18 -21.22 4.52 0.81
C ASP A 18 -21.70 3.62 1.95
N LEU A 19 -22.49 4.14 2.88
CA LEU A 19 -23.17 3.35 3.91
C LEU A 19 -24.10 2.29 3.30
N GLU A 20 -24.86 2.63 2.26
CA GLU A 20 -25.73 1.66 1.57
C GLU A 20 -24.92 0.57 0.85
N ARG A 21 -23.83 0.94 0.17
CA ARG A 21 -22.91 -0.01 -0.49
C ARG A 21 -22.30 -0.98 0.51
N GLN A 22 -21.91 -0.49 1.70
CA GLN A 22 -21.38 -1.35 2.75
C GLN A 22 -22.42 -2.31 3.32
N ARG A 23 -23.67 -1.86 3.51
CA ARG A 23 -24.76 -2.75 3.95
C ARG A 23 -25.04 -3.87 2.95
N LYS A 24 -24.98 -3.57 1.65
CA LYS A 24 -25.18 -4.57 0.59
C LYS A 24 -24.05 -5.61 0.52
N ARG A 25 -22.81 -5.21 0.85
CA ARG A 25 -21.64 -6.11 0.97
C ARG A 25 -21.66 -6.97 2.23
N ARG A 26 -22.29 -6.49 3.30
CA ARG A 26 -22.49 -7.24 4.56
C ARG A 26 -23.69 -8.20 4.53
N ALA A 27 -24.42 -8.27 3.42
CA ALA A 27 -25.43 -9.30 3.25
C ALA A 27 -24.76 -10.68 3.37
N PRO A 28 -25.28 -11.59 4.21
CA PRO A 28 -24.66 -12.89 4.41
C PRO A 28 -24.63 -13.64 3.06
N PRO A 29 -23.49 -14.25 2.69
CA PRO A 29 -23.41 -15.01 1.46
C PRO A 29 -24.40 -16.18 1.53
N ALA A 30 -25.17 -16.37 0.45
CA ALA A 30 -25.93 -17.59 0.26
C ALA A 30 -24.99 -18.80 0.43
N ALA A 31 -25.40 -19.80 1.20
CA ALA A 31 -24.56 -20.89 1.68
C ALA A 31 -23.90 -21.67 0.53
N CYS A 32 -22.68 -21.30 0.16
CA CYS A 32 -21.84 -22.07 -0.75
C CYS A 32 -21.17 -23.22 0.02
N PRO A 33 -21.08 -24.42 -0.57
CA PRO A 33 -20.34 -25.52 0.04
C PRO A 33 -18.84 -25.19 0.12
N PRO A 34 -18.10 -25.72 1.11
CA PRO A 34 -16.67 -25.48 1.25
C PRO A 34 -15.88 -26.05 0.06
N ILE A 35 -15.00 -25.24 -0.53
CA ILE A 35 -14.08 -25.68 -1.60
C ILE A 35 -12.75 -26.05 -0.94
N SER A 36 -12.26 -27.27 -1.20
CA SER A 36 -10.93 -27.72 -0.77
C SER A 36 -9.90 -27.37 -1.84
N ILE A 37 -8.91 -26.54 -1.50
CA ILE A 37 -7.79 -26.19 -2.37
C ILE A 37 -6.52 -26.85 -1.82
N THR A 38 -6.02 -27.87 -2.52
CA THR A 38 -4.76 -28.54 -2.17
C THR A 38 -3.61 -27.85 -2.89
N ASN A 39 -2.81 -27.08 -2.17
CA ASN A 39 -1.56 -26.52 -2.70
C ASN A 39 -0.47 -27.60 -2.69
N VAL A 40 -0.01 -28.02 -3.87
CA VAL A 40 1.16 -28.90 -4.01
C VAL A 40 2.40 -28.05 -4.29
N LEU A 41 3.42 -28.19 -3.45
CA LEU A 41 4.69 -27.50 -3.62
C LEU A 41 5.66 -28.41 -4.41
N PRO A 42 6.34 -27.91 -5.46
CA PRO A 42 7.36 -28.69 -6.15
C PRO A 42 8.54 -29.02 -5.21
N PRO A 43 9.24 -30.14 -5.41
CA PRO A 43 10.36 -30.54 -4.56
C PRO A 43 11.46 -29.47 -4.54
N LYS A 44 11.79 -28.97 -3.35
CA LYS A 44 12.94 -28.06 -3.15
C LYS A 44 14.25 -28.87 -3.26
N PRO A 45 15.30 -28.37 -3.94
CA PRO A 45 16.61 -29.02 -3.86
C PRO A 45 17.11 -28.98 -2.42
N SER A 46 17.57 -30.12 -1.92
CA SER A 46 18.01 -30.36 -0.55
C SER A 46 19.18 -29.44 -0.18
N SER A 47 18.89 -28.39 0.58
CA SER A 47 19.90 -27.61 1.30
C SER A 47 20.09 -28.23 2.68
N SER A 48 21.28 -28.77 2.94
CA SER A 48 21.66 -29.39 4.19
C SER A 48 21.80 -28.33 5.29
N TYR A 49 20.82 -28.27 6.19
CA TYR A 49 20.98 -27.67 7.51
C TYR A 49 20.46 -28.65 8.56
N PRO A 50 21.13 -28.75 9.72
CA PRO A 50 20.86 -29.81 10.69
C PRO A 50 19.46 -29.66 11.28
N ALA A 51 18.75 -30.78 11.36
CA ALA A 51 17.40 -30.89 11.89
C ALA A 51 17.36 -30.60 13.38
N VAL A 52 16.39 -29.78 13.80
CA VAL A 52 15.95 -29.67 15.20
C VAL A 52 14.53 -30.25 15.25
N PRO A 53 14.23 -31.22 16.13
CA PRO A 53 12.93 -31.88 16.15
C PRO A 53 11.83 -30.97 16.71
N ALA A 54 10.62 -31.24 16.25
CA ALA A 54 9.36 -30.51 16.40
C ALA A 54 8.98 -30.17 17.85
N THR A 55 8.13 -29.13 18.01
CA THR A 55 6.75 -29.24 18.53
C THR A 55 6.07 -27.87 18.52
N GLY A 56 4.93 -27.76 17.81
CA GLY A 56 3.82 -26.89 18.23
C GLY A 56 3.84 -25.42 17.83
N SER A 57 2.76 -25.04 17.14
CA SER A 57 2.19 -23.70 17.02
C SER A 57 2.88 -22.65 16.14
N ALA A 58 2.10 -22.23 15.14
CA ALA A 58 2.19 -20.98 14.41
C ALA A 58 3.57 -20.68 13.82
N GLU A 59 3.80 -21.18 12.60
CA GLU A 59 4.77 -20.59 11.70
C GLU A 59 4.27 -19.18 11.37
N LEU A 60 4.62 -18.22 12.25
CA LEU A 60 4.70 -16.81 11.92
C LEU A 60 5.47 -16.78 10.60
N VAL A 61 4.77 -16.40 9.52
CA VAL A 61 5.39 -16.05 8.25
C VAL A 61 6.59 -15.20 8.62
N ALA A 62 7.79 -15.75 8.46
CA ALA A 62 9.01 -15.02 8.65
C ALA A 62 8.94 -13.90 7.62
N SER A 63 8.48 -12.74 8.06
CA SER A 63 8.51 -11.52 7.30
C SER A 63 9.95 -11.39 6.90
N ARG A 64 10.22 -11.53 5.58
CA ARG A 64 11.54 -11.28 5.03
C ARG A 64 11.98 -9.96 5.65
N PRO A 65 13.14 -9.89 6.32
CA PRO A 65 13.56 -8.67 6.97
C PRO A 65 13.54 -7.59 5.90
N VAL A 66 12.60 -6.65 6.04
CA VAL A 66 12.55 -5.45 5.23
C VAL A 66 13.79 -4.70 5.63
N THR A 67 14.85 -4.85 4.85
CA THR A 67 16.04 -4.04 5.02
C THR A 67 15.58 -2.59 4.87
N PRO A 68 15.70 -1.76 5.92
CA PRO A 68 15.29 -0.37 5.83
C PRO A 68 16.04 0.28 4.66
N LEU A 69 15.32 1.02 3.83
CA LEU A 69 15.91 1.74 2.71
C LEU A 69 16.90 2.75 3.31
N GLN A 70 18.19 2.46 3.24
CA GLN A 70 19.22 3.38 3.69
C GLN A 70 19.33 4.50 2.66
N ILE A 71 18.65 5.62 2.95
CA ILE A 71 18.85 6.86 2.23
C ILE A 71 19.95 7.62 2.99
N PRO A 72 21.17 7.74 2.44
CA PRO A 72 22.29 8.38 3.13
C PRO A 72 22.14 9.89 3.26
N GLU A 73 21.12 10.46 2.64
CA GLU A 73 20.85 11.89 2.58
C GLU A 73 19.54 12.24 3.28
N PRO A 74 19.36 13.52 3.65
CA PRO A 74 18.06 14.00 4.11
C PRO A 74 16.93 13.61 3.14
N LEU A 75 15.83 13.11 3.71
CA LEU A 75 14.72 12.52 2.94
C LEU A 75 14.12 13.52 1.96
N ASP A 76 14.00 14.77 2.39
CA ASP A 76 13.55 15.90 1.58
C ASP A 76 14.43 16.10 0.34
N THR A 77 15.74 16.10 0.53
CA THR A 77 16.74 16.22 -0.54
C THR A 77 16.67 15.04 -1.51
N ALA A 78 16.45 13.83 -0.99
CA ALA A 78 16.30 12.63 -1.81
C ALA A 78 15.02 12.69 -2.68
N VAL A 79 13.90 13.16 -2.10
CA VAL A 79 12.63 13.34 -2.82
C VAL A 79 12.74 14.40 -3.91
N GLU A 80 13.40 15.53 -3.64
CA GLU A 80 13.65 16.59 -4.62
C GLU A 80 14.49 16.10 -5.81
N ARG A 81 15.57 15.36 -5.55
CA ARG A 81 16.39 14.78 -6.62
C ARG A 81 15.63 13.77 -7.44
N TYR A 82 14.89 12.88 -6.78
CA TYR A 82 14.17 11.82 -7.46
C TYR A 82 13.05 12.39 -8.36
N THR A 83 12.30 13.37 -7.86
CA THR A 83 11.26 14.04 -8.63
C THR A 83 11.84 14.80 -9.83
N SER A 84 12.96 15.50 -9.65
CA SER A 84 13.68 16.16 -10.75
C SER A 84 14.15 15.16 -11.82
N TRP A 85 14.72 14.02 -11.40
CA TRP A 85 15.14 12.95 -12.29
C TRP A 85 13.97 12.33 -13.04
N LEU A 86 12.84 12.08 -12.36
CA LEU A 86 11.61 11.59 -13.01
C LEU A 86 11.14 12.55 -14.09
N CYS A 87 11.06 13.84 -13.78
CA CYS A 87 10.65 14.86 -14.75
C CYS A 87 11.56 14.90 -15.98
N SER A 88 12.88 14.74 -15.80
CA SER A 88 13.85 14.69 -16.91
C SER A 88 13.64 13.51 -17.88
N ARG A 89 12.94 12.45 -17.47
CA ARG A 89 12.72 11.26 -18.31
C ARG A 89 11.51 11.37 -19.21
N PHE A 90 10.58 12.26 -18.89
CA PHE A 90 9.37 12.47 -19.68
C PHE A 90 9.51 13.70 -20.57
N ARG A 91 8.94 13.65 -21.78
CA ARG A 91 8.87 14.81 -22.69
C ARG A 91 7.56 15.58 -22.55
N SER A 92 6.54 14.94 -21.98
CA SER A 92 5.22 15.53 -21.78
C SER A 92 5.23 16.42 -20.54
N VAL A 93 4.96 17.71 -20.74
CA VAL A 93 4.87 18.71 -19.66
C VAL A 93 3.77 18.35 -18.67
N ALA A 94 2.64 17.82 -19.14
CA ALA A 94 1.53 17.43 -18.27
C ALA A 94 1.96 16.32 -17.29
N ILE A 95 2.70 15.32 -17.76
CA ILE A 95 3.18 14.21 -16.93
C ILE A 95 4.24 14.71 -15.93
N GLN A 96 5.15 15.57 -16.37
CA GLN A 96 6.14 16.19 -15.48
C GLN A 96 5.46 16.98 -14.34
N LEU A 97 4.40 17.71 -14.66
CA LEU A 97 3.68 18.55 -13.69
C LEU A 97 2.97 17.70 -12.63
N GLU A 98 2.40 16.56 -13.01
CA GLU A 98 1.83 15.60 -12.06
C GLU A 98 2.89 15.01 -11.12
N TYR A 99 4.07 14.63 -11.64
CA TYR A 99 5.16 14.13 -10.80
C TYR A 99 5.75 15.20 -9.89
N GLN A 100 5.85 16.44 -10.37
CA GLN A 100 6.28 17.56 -9.56
C GLN A 100 5.28 17.85 -8.43
N LYS A 101 3.98 17.80 -8.73
CA LYS A 101 2.91 17.93 -7.74
C LYS A 101 2.97 16.83 -6.69
N ALA A 102 3.17 15.59 -7.10
CA ALA A 102 3.33 14.46 -6.18
C ALA A 102 4.55 14.64 -5.27
N GLY A 103 5.69 15.08 -5.82
CA GLY A 103 6.89 15.40 -5.05
C GLY A 103 6.67 16.48 -3.99
N ASN A 104 6.02 17.57 -4.39
CA ASN A 104 5.69 18.67 -3.49
C ASN A 104 4.75 18.22 -2.37
N LEU A 105 3.78 17.35 -2.67
CA LEU A 105 2.86 16.79 -1.68
C LEU A 105 3.63 15.93 -0.66
N THR A 106 4.56 15.09 -1.12
CA THR A 106 5.41 14.26 -0.24
C THR A 106 6.22 15.11 0.74
N LEU A 107 6.78 16.23 0.27
CA LEU A 107 7.54 17.16 1.11
C LEU A 107 6.63 17.94 2.08
N ALA A 108 5.47 18.41 1.60
CA ALA A 108 4.54 19.22 2.38
C ALA A 108 3.88 18.43 3.51
N GLU A 109 3.45 17.19 3.23
CA GLU A 109 2.79 16.33 4.22
C GLU A 109 3.80 15.57 5.09
N ARG A 110 5.11 15.70 4.81
CA ARG A 110 6.20 14.99 5.51
C ARG A 110 5.91 13.50 5.64
N PHE A 111 5.38 12.90 4.56
CA PHE A 111 5.03 11.48 4.57
C PHE A 111 6.27 10.67 4.94
N ASP A 112 6.20 10.01 6.08
CA ASP A 112 7.23 9.07 6.50
C ASP A 112 7.18 7.87 5.53
N LEU A 113 8.27 7.66 4.80
CA LEU A 113 8.37 6.69 3.70
C LEU A 113 8.15 5.24 4.19
N GLU A 114 8.14 4.99 5.51
CA GLU A 114 7.75 3.72 6.11
C GLU A 114 6.26 3.36 5.90
N LEU A 115 5.37 4.34 5.71
CA LEU A 115 3.94 4.09 5.50
C LEU A 115 3.62 3.73 4.04
N VAL A 116 4.39 4.28 3.09
CA VAL A 116 4.22 4.02 1.65
C VAL A 116 4.67 2.61 1.26
N TYR A 117 5.59 2.00 2.01
CA TYR A 117 6.06 0.62 1.78
C TYR A 117 5.10 -0.46 2.34
N LYS A 118 4.04 -0.09 3.05
CA LYS A 118 3.10 -1.01 3.73
C LYS A 118 1.76 -1.23 3.00
N GLN A 119 1.61 -0.83 1.73
CA GLN A 119 0.41 -1.13 0.94
C GLN A 119 0.65 -2.14 -0.18
#